data_AF-A0A7C5IPF7-F1
#
_entry.id   AF-A0A7C5IPF7-F1
#
_cell.length_a   1.000
_cell.length_b   1.000
_cell.length_c   1.000
_cell.angle_alpha   90.00
_cell.angle_beta   90.00
_cell.angle_gamma   90.00
#
_symmetry.space_group_name_H-M   'P 1'
#
loop_
_entity.id
_entity.type
_entity.pdbx_description
1 polymer ?
#
loop_
_entity_poly.entity_id
_entity_poly.type
_entity_poly.pdbx_seq_one_letter_code
_entity_poly.pdbx_strand_id
1 'polypeptide(L)'
;MMKKIVPGILTVFFLLISLQKVQAWGFWAHQRINRIAVFTLPPEMLVLYKKNIEFLTEHAVDPDKRRYAVEGEAPRHYIDIDHYGENPFNVVPELWSDAVQKFTEDTLQAYGIVPWHISRSYSWLVSAFREGDVDAILKLSADIGHYIADGNVPLHTTENYNGQLTGQKGIHGLWESRLPEVFGEGYDYLVGKAQYLDDILDEAWSGVREAHYALDSVFNFEKILTEQIGSDQKYSFENRNGRLVKTFSKAFCTSYHDMLDGQVERRARISILRVGSVWYSAWIDAGQPNLKELIKKVKKGKKGAENKDEKIEEEKENNGHKLKIIDRESSDLLGMRDVHEMLFGECEGHGMGVGHGHGRPNKPHTQTAQGQKEGLWPLRMRDL
;
A
#
# COMPACT_ATOMS: atom_id res chain seq x y z
N MET A 1 -14.97 18.60 -53.70
CA MET A 1 -15.39 19.02 -52.34
C MET A 1 -14.87 18.00 -51.33
N MET A 2 -13.73 18.28 -50.68
CA MET A 2 -13.22 17.45 -49.58
C MET A 2 -13.90 17.90 -48.29
N LYS A 3 -14.65 16.98 -47.66
CA LYS A 3 -15.32 17.22 -46.38
C LYS A 3 -14.25 17.41 -45.31
N LYS A 4 -14.25 18.58 -44.67
CA LYS A 4 -13.41 18.89 -43.51
C LYS A 4 -13.79 17.92 -42.39
N ILE A 5 -12.88 17.01 -42.04
CA ILE A 5 -13.03 16.14 -40.88
C ILE A 5 -12.92 17.04 -39.64
N VAL A 6 -13.94 16.98 -38.80
CA VAL A 6 -14.11 17.81 -37.60
C VAL A 6 -12.99 17.50 -36.61
N PRO A 7 -12.23 18.50 -36.12
CA PRO A 7 -11.06 18.28 -35.25
C PRO A 7 -11.41 17.71 -33.86
N GLY A 8 -12.69 17.69 -33.47
CA GLY A 8 -13.14 17.23 -32.15
C GLY A 8 -13.08 15.71 -31.91
N ILE A 9 -13.10 14.88 -32.96
CA ILE A 9 -13.11 13.41 -32.79
C ILE A 9 -11.71 12.87 -32.46
N LEU A 10 -10.64 13.50 -32.95
CA LEU A 10 -9.27 13.11 -32.60
C LEU A 10 -8.92 13.46 -31.14
N THR A 11 -9.46 14.57 -30.61
CA THR A 11 -9.18 15.00 -29.23
C THR A 11 -9.79 14.07 -28.19
N VAL A 12 -10.98 13.51 -28.45
CA VAL A 12 -11.63 12.52 -27.57
C VAL A 12 -10.88 11.18 -27.59
N PHE A 13 -10.33 10.78 -28.75
CA PHE A 13 -9.54 9.54 -28.87
C PHE A 13 -8.17 9.67 -28.16
N PHE A 14 -7.57 10.86 -28.15
CA PHE A 14 -6.31 11.13 -27.44
C PHE A 14 -6.50 11.20 -25.92
N LEU A 15 -7.67 11.67 -25.43
CA LEU A 15 -7.99 11.70 -24.00
C LEU A 15 -8.25 10.29 -23.42
N LEU A 16 -8.83 9.39 -24.20
CA LEU A 16 -9.14 8.01 -23.77
C LEU A 16 -7.91 7.09 -23.71
N ILE A 17 -6.81 7.42 -24.41
CA ILE A 17 -5.57 6.63 -24.38
C ILE A 17 -4.66 7.02 -23.20
N SER A 18 -4.91 8.16 -22.54
CA SER A 18 -4.09 8.65 -21.42
C SER A 18 -4.46 8.06 -20.04
N LEU A 19 -5.40 7.12 -19.98
CA LEU A 19 -5.79 6.40 -18.75
C LEU A 19 -5.03 5.06 -18.58
N GLN A 20 -3.81 4.96 -19.09
CA GLN A 20 -2.93 3.88 -18.66
C GLN A 20 -2.54 4.16 -17.21
N LYS A 21 -3.18 3.45 -16.26
CA LYS A 21 -2.85 3.48 -14.83
C LYS A 21 -1.33 3.32 -14.70
N VAL A 22 -0.64 4.36 -14.26
CA VAL A 22 0.77 4.33 -13.96
C VAL A 22 0.95 3.45 -12.73
N GLN A 23 1.13 2.15 -12.95
CA GLN A 23 1.52 1.22 -11.91
C GLN A 23 3.02 1.42 -11.68
N ALA A 24 3.39 2.11 -10.59
CA ALA A 24 4.78 2.06 -10.13
C ALA A 24 5.06 0.60 -9.73
N TRP A 25 6.19 0.06 -10.18
CA TRP A 25 6.42 -1.39 -10.23
C TRP A 25 6.49 -2.07 -8.85
N GLY A 26 6.74 -1.34 -7.76
CA GLY A 26 6.65 -1.85 -6.39
C GLY A 26 5.22 -2.21 -5.94
N PHE A 27 4.21 -1.71 -6.63
CA PHE A 27 2.80 -1.94 -6.31
C PHE A 27 2.31 -3.35 -6.62
N TRP A 28 2.98 -4.05 -7.53
CA TRP A 28 2.55 -5.37 -8.01
C TRP A 28 2.46 -6.39 -6.88
N ALA A 29 3.44 -6.41 -5.98
CA ALA A 29 3.50 -7.38 -4.89
C ALA A 29 2.35 -7.18 -3.89
N HIS A 30 2.10 -5.95 -3.43
CA HIS A 30 0.99 -5.65 -2.51
C HIS A 30 -0.38 -6.02 -3.10
N GLN A 31 -0.61 -5.66 -4.36
CA GLN A 31 -1.83 -6.03 -5.09
C GLN A 31 -1.99 -7.55 -5.15
N ARG A 32 -0.92 -8.26 -5.51
CA ARG A 32 -0.93 -9.72 -5.63
C ARG A 32 -1.19 -10.38 -4.27
N ILE A 33 -0.52 -9.91 -3.21
CA ILE A 33 -0.67 -10.43 -1.84
C ILE A 33 -2.14 -10.29 -1.39
N ASN A 34 -2.70 -9.08 -1.44
CA ASN A 34 -4.09 -8.84 -1.03
C ASN A 34 -5.09 -9.64 -1.88
N ARG A 35 -4.87 -9.70 -3.19
CA ARG A 35 -5.73 -10.49 -4.09
C ARG A 35 -5.75 -11.96 -3.69
N ILE A 36 -4.59 -12.55 -3.44
CA ILE A 36 -4.50 -13.98 -3.14
C ILE A 36 -4.99 -14.28 -1.72
N ALA A 37 -4.77 -13.38 -0.76
CA ALA A 37 -5.22 -13.53 0.62
C ALA A 37 -6.74 -13.79 0.71
N VAL A 38 -7.53 -13.23 -0.21
CA VAL A 38 -8.98 -13.50 -0.31
C VAL A 38 -9.29 -14.99 -0.42
N PHE A 39 -8.48 -15.76 -1.15
CA PHE A 39 -8.73 -17.19 -1.37
C PHE A 39 -8.34 -18.08 -0.18
N THR A 40 -7.70 -17.52 0.85
CA THR A 40 -7.41 -18.23 2.10
C THR A 40 -8.63 -18.25 3.05
N LEU A 41 -9.60 -17.36 2.82
CA LEU A 41 -10.73 -17.11 3.71
C LEU A 41 -11.81 -18.21 3.66
N PRO A 42 -12.57 -18.40 4.75
CA PRO A 42 -13.67 -19.35 4.77
C PRO A 42 -14.86 -18.89 3.90
N PRO A 43 -15.75 -19.82 3.46
CA PRO A 43 -16.89 -19.51 2.57
C PRO A 43 -17.79 -18.35 3.04
N GLU A 44 -17.96 -18.21 4.35
CA GLU A 44 -18.76 -17.17 5.01
C GLU A 44 -18.19 -15.77 4.75
N MET A 45 -16.85 -15.66 4.64
CA MET A 45 -16.17 -14.41 4.34
C MET A 45 -16.06 -14.14 2.85
N LEU A 46 -15.93 -15.20 2.03
CA LEU A 46 -15.84 -15.08 0.58
C LEU A 46 -17.06 -14.36 -0.04
N VAL A 47 -18.23 -14.40 0.61
CA VAL A 47 -19.42 -13.68 0.12
C VAL A 47 -19.23 -12.17 0.00
N LEU A 48 -18.34 -11.59 0.82
CA LEU A 48 -17.94 -10.18 0.81
C LEU A 48 -16.63 -10.00 0.05
N TYR A 49 -15.57 -10.69 0.47
CA TYR A 49 -14.21 -10.45 -0.02
C TYR A 49 -14.06 -10.81 -1.50
N LYS A 50 -14.58 -11.96 -1.95
CA LYS A 50 -14.47 -12.37 -3.36
C LYS A 50 -15.21 -11.42 -4.31
N LYS A 51 -16.33 -10.85 -3.87
CA LYS A 51 -17.09 -9.87 -4.67
C LYS A 51 -16.39 -8.52 -4.79
N ASN A 52 -15.54 -8.18 -3.84
CA ASN A 52 -14.80 -6.92 -3.78
C ASN A 52 -13.29 -7.15 -3.99
N ILE A 53 -12.90 -8.25 -4.62
CA ILE A 53 -11.50 -8.62 -4.79
C ILE A 53 -10.72 -7.56 -5.58
N GLU A 54 -11.35 -6.93 -6.58
CA GLU A 54 -10.71 -5.86 -7.34
C GLU A 54 -10.50 -4.61 -6.49
N PHE A 55 -11.43 -4.27 -5.60
CA PHE A 55 -11.23 -3.18 -4.64
C PHE A 55 -10.03 -3.47 -3.73
N LEU A 56 -9.99 -4.65 -3.11
CA LEU A 56 -8.90 -5.05 -2.21
C LEU A 56 -7.54 -5.09 -2.93
N THR A 57 -7.56 -5.47 -4.22
CA THR A 57 -6.38 -5.47 -5.08
C THR A 57 -5.94 -4.03 -5.35
N GLU A 58 -6.80 -3.20 -5.94
CA GLU A 58 -6.44 -1.84 -6.39
C GLU A 58 -6.07 -0.89 -5.25
N HIS A 59 -6.72 -1.04 -4.09
CA HIS A 59 -6.49 -0.22 -2.89
C HIS A 59 -5.36 -0.75 -2.00
N ALA A 60 -4.74 -1.89 -2.33
CA ALA A 60 -3.59 -2.44 -1.59
C ALA A 60 -2.35 -1.53 -1.54
N VAL A 61 -2.34 -0.47 -2.34
CA VAL A 61 -1.21 0.45 -2.53
C VAL A 61 -1.56 1.88 -2.16
N ASP A 62 -2.75 2.10 -1.63
CA ASP A 62 -3.19 3.41 -1.17
C ASP A 62 -2.36 3.97 0.00
N PRO A 63 -1.83 3.15 0.94
CA PRO A 63 -0.87 3.61 1.94
C PRO A 63 0.35 4.29 1.30
N ASP A 64 0.95 3.66 0.29
CA ASP A 64 2.06 4.26 -0.44
C ASP A 64 1.70 5.55 -1.16
N LYS A 65 0.52 5.60 -1.78
CA LYS A 65 0.05 6.81 -2.48
C LYS A 65 -0.13 7.99 -1.53
N ARG A 66 -0.52 7.74 -0.27
CA ARG A 66 -0.75 8.79 0.73
C ARG A 66 0.47 9.03 1.64
N ARG A 67 1.56 8.28 1.49
CA ARG A 67 2.79 8.35 2.29
C ARG A 67 3.31 9.77 2.53
N TYR A 68 3.30 10.61 1.49
CA TYR A 68 3.78 12.00 1.55
C TYR A 68 2.66 13.04 1.67
N ALA A 69 1.40 12.61 1.54
CA ALA A 69 0.24 13.50 1.61
C ALA A 69 -0.42 13.52 2.99
N VAL A 70 -0.21 12.47 3.79
CA VAL A 70 -0.78 12.30 5.13
C VAL A 70 0.34 12.32 6.16
N GLU A 71 0.26 13.28 7.08
CA GLU A 71 1.19 13.39 8.21
C GLU A 71 1.16 12.12 9.05
N GLY A 72 2.34 11.63 9.41
CA GLY A 72 2.50 10.39 10.17
C GLY A 72 2.23 9.10 9.38
N GLU A 73 1.98 9.15 8.07
CA GLU A 73 1.85 7.92 7.27
C GLU A 73 3.19 7.23 7.05
N ALA A 74 4.22 7.98 6.64
CA ALA A 74 5.54 7.44 6.31
C ALA A 74 6.10 6.41 7.31
N PRO A 75 6.11 6.65 8.64
CA PRO A 75 6.66 5.68 9.59
C PRO A 75 5.81 4.41 9.77
N ARG A 76 4.60 4.34 9.23
CA ARG A 76 3.74 3.14 9.31
C ARG A 76 4.19 2.02 8.38
N HIS A 77 5.09 2.32 7.45
CA HIS A 77 5.58 1.39 6.43
C HIS A 77 6.83 0.61 6.85
N TYR A 78 7.49 0.97 7.95
CA TYR A 78 8.77 0.35 8.28
C TYR A 78 9.03 0.36 9.78
N ILE A 79 10.09 -0.34 10.19
CA ILE A 79 10.73 -0.17 11.50
C ILE A 79 12.23 -0.42 11.35
N ASP A 80 13.04 0.58 11.60
CA ASP A 80 14.49 0.47 11.54
C ASP A 80 15.02 -0.16 12.81
N ILE A 81 14.77 -1.46 12.93
CA ILE A 81 14.99 -2.18 14.17
C ILE A 81 16.47 -2.21 14.53
N ASP A 82 17.36 -2.24 13.54
CA ASP A 82 18.82 -2.14 13.70
C ASP A 82 19.32 -0.82 14.31
N HIS A 83 18.49 0.23 14.30
CA HIS A 83 18.78 1.48 15.01
C HIS A 83 18.95 1.26 16.52
N TYR A 84 18.19 0.33 17.09
CA TYR A 84 18.11 0.10 18.53
C TYR A 84 19.21 -0.80 19.09
N GLY A 85 20.24 -1.11 18.29
CA GLY A 85 21.44 -1.84 18.69
C GLY A 85 21.60 -3.18 18.00
N GLU A 86 22.63 -3.94 18.41
CA GLU A 86 23.00 -5.21 17.78
C GLU A 86 21.99 -6.35 18.00
N ASN A 87 21.30 -6.34 19.15
CA ASN A 87 20.27 -7.32 19.50
C ASN A 87 18.92 -6.62 19.72
N PRO A 88 18.37 -5.95 18.70
CA PRO A 88 17.33 -4.95 18.90
C PRO A 88 16.02 -5.58 19.38
N PHE A 89 15.74 -6.83 19.04
CA PHE A 89 14.54 -7.53 19.51
C PHE A 89 14.56 -7.91 21.00
N ASN A 90 15.70 -7.84 21.67
CA ASN A 90 15.78 -7.97 23.14
C ASN A 90 15.69 -6.61 23.83
N VAL A 91 15.82 -5.53 23.05
CA VAL A 91 15.95 -4.16 23.54
C VAL A 91 14.67 -3.38 23.34
N VAL A 92 14.00 -3.52 22.19
CA VAL A 92 12.76 -2.81 21.87
C VAL A 92 11.57 -3.54 22.49
N PRO A 93 10.83 -2.90 23.43
CA PRO A 93 9.63 -3.50 23.97
C PRO A 93 8.57 -3.67 22.89
N GLU A 94 7.88 -4.80 22.88
CA GLU A 94 6.85 -5.07 21.90
C GLU A 94 5.57 -4.27 22.16
N LEU A 95 5.26 -3.99 23.43
CA LEU A 95 4.15 -3.13 23.83
C LEU A 95 4.47 -1.65 23.55
N TRP A 96 3.54 -0.96 22.89
CA TRP A 96 3.70 0.46 22.53
C TRP A 96 3.96 1.35 23.75
N SER A 97 3.23 1.15 24.85
CA SER A 97 3.41 1.93 26.09
C SER A 97 4.83 1.86 26.62
N ASP A 98 5.40 0.66 26.60
CA ASP A 98 6.72 0.38 27.16
C ASP A 98 7.81 0.89 26.21
N ALA A 99 7.59 0.76 24.90
CA ALA A 99 8.45 1.35 23.89
C ALA A 99 8.48 2.89 24.00
N VAL A 100 7.33 3.54 24.17
CA VAL A 100 7.24 5.00 24.36
C VAL A 100 7.92 5.41 25.66
N GLN A 101 7.73 4.68 26.75
CA GLN A 101 8.41 4.96 28.02
C GLN A 101 9.93 4.88 27.88
N LYS A 102 10.43 3.92 27.08
CA LYS A 102 11.86 3.68 26.90
C LYS A 102 12.52 4.63 25.89
N PHE A 103 11.85 4.94 24.78
CA PHE A 103 12.45 5.63 23.64
C PHE A 103 11.81 6.97 23.29
N THR A 104 10.68 7.35 23.89
CA THR A 104 9.79 8.46 23.48
C THR A 104 9.07 8.20 22.15
N GLU A 105 7.86 8.76 22.02
CA GLU A 105 7.06 8.62 20.79
C GLU A 105 7.76 9.23 19.57
N ASP A 106 8.38 10.40 19.71
CA ASP A 106 9.09 11.07 18.60
C ASP A 106 10.19 10.20 17.99
N THR A 107 10.96 9.48 18.83
CA THR A 107 11.98 8.55 18.34
C THR A 107 11.33 7.37 17.61
N LEU A 108 10.29 6.76 18.18
CA LEU A 108 9.61 5.65 17.51
C LEU A 108 9.03 6.08 16.16
N GLN A 109 8.43 7.27 16.07
CA GLN A 109 7.94 7.83 14.81
C GLN A 109 9.08 8.12 13.82
N ALA A 110 10.27 8.52 14.28
CA ALA A 110 11.42 8.77 13.40
C ALA A 110 12.01 7.48 12.80
N TYR A 111 11.93 6.37 13.54
CA TYR A 111 12.51 5.08 13.16
C TYR A 111 11.48 4.05 12.71
N GLY A 112 10.20 4.41 12.63
CA GLY A 112 9.16 3.57 12.08
C GLY A 112 8.43 2.72 13.13
N ILE A 113 7.15 2.50 12.86
CA ILE A 113 6.17 1.95 13.80
C ILE A 113 5.30 0.84 13.22
N VAL A 114 5.71 0.23 12.10
CA VAL A 114 4.87 -0.76 11.38
C VAL A 114 4.27 -1.87 12.26
N PRO A 115 4.97 -2.54 13.21
CA PRO A 115 4.36 -3.61 14.00
C PRO A 115 3.22 -3.10 14.90
N TRP A 116 3.41 -1.95 15.55
CA TRP A 116 2.37 -1.33 16.39
C TRP A 116 1.20 -0.82 15.55
N HIS A 117 1.48 -0.29 14.35
CA HIS A 117 0.44 0.19 13.45
C HIS A 117 -0.43 -0.94 12.88
N ILE A 118 0.14 -2.14 12.66
CA ILE A 118 -0.63 -3.34 12.30
C ILE A 118 -1.63 -3.69 13.42
N SER A 119 -1.17 -3.77 14.66
CA SER A 119 -2.03 -4.06 15.83
C SER A 119 -3.13 -2.99 16.03
N ARG A 120 -2.80 -1.71 15.82
CA ARG A 120 -3.78 -0.62 15.86
C ARG A 120 -4.81 -0.71 14.73
N SER A 121 -4.34 -0.95 13.50
CA SER A 121 -5.21 -1.12 12.32
C SER A 121 -6.14 -2.32 12.46
N TYR A 122 -5.66 -3.39 13.11
CA TYR A 122 -6.48 -4.56 13.43
C TYR A 122 -7.66 -4.20 14.34
N SER A 123 -7.41 -3.44 15.40
CA SER A 123 -8.46 -3.00 16.33
C SER A 123 -9.54 -2.17 15.63
N TRP A 124 -9.14 -1.35 14.65
CA TRP A 124 -10.10 -0.63 13.79
C TRP A 124 -10.88 -1.56 12.89
N LEU A 125 -10.24 -2.56 12.28
CA LEU A 125 -10.92 -3.54 11.43
C LEU A 125 -11.94 -4.37 12.22
N VAL A 126 -11.60 -4.81 13.44
CA VAL A 126 -12.54 -5.47 14.37
C VAL A 126 -13.75 -4.57 14.65
N SER A 127 -13.51 -3.29 14.91
CA SER A 127 -14.59 -2.32 15.17
C SER A 127 -15.49 -2.14 13.96
N ALA A 128 -14.91 -2.00 12.76
CA ALA A 128 -15.66 -1.90 11.50
C ALA A 128 -16.53 -3.14 11.24
N PHE A 129 -16.01 -4.35 11.51
CA PHE A 129 -16.81 -5.57 11.45
C PHE A 129 -17.96 -5.56 12.45
N ARG A 130 -17.69 -5.17 13.71
CA ARG A 130 -18.70 -5.13 14.78
C ARG A 130 -19.83 -4.14 14.48
N GLU A 131 -19.48 -3.00 13.89
CA GLU A 131 -20.42 -1.96 13.48
C GLU A 131 -21.15 -2.31 12.17
N GLY A 132 -20.60 -3.25 11.39
CA GLY A 132 -21.14 -3.65 10.10
C GLY A 132 -20.93 -2.62 8.99
N ASP A 133 -19.93 -1.74 9.13
CA ASP A 133 -19.54 -0.76 8.12
C ASP A 133 -18.73 -1.44 7.02
N VAL A 134 -19.42 -1.79 5.93
CA VAL A 134 -18.82 -2.52 4.80
C VAL A 134 -17.72 -1.72 4.10
N ASP A 135 -17.89 -0.41 3.96
CA ASP A 135 -16.92 0.42 3.25
C ASP A 135 -15.65 0.56 4.11
N ALA A 136 -15.79 0.72 5.44
CA ALA A 136 -14.66 0.69 6.37
C ALA A 136 -13.96 -0.67 6.43
N ILE A 137 -14.70 -1.79 6.46
CA ILE A 137 -14.14 -3.14 6.42
C ILE A 137 -13.23 -3.32 5.19
N LEU A 138 -13.72 -2.93 4.01
CA LEU A 138 -12.97 -3.09 2.76
C LEU A 138 -11.72 -2.21 2.74
N LYS A 139 -11.84 -0.93 3.13
CA LYS A 139 -10.72 0.00 3.18
C LYS A 139 -9.65 -0.46 4.17
N LEU A 140 -10.04 -0.75 5.42
CA LEU A 140 -9.12 -1.19 6.46
C LEU A 140 -8.50 -2.55 6.13
N SER A 141 -9.22 -3.45 5.46
CA SER A 141 -8.66 -4.72 4.99
C SER A 141 -7.56 -4.52 3.94
N ALA A 142 -7.77 -3.60 2.99
CA ALA A 142 -6.76 -3.28 1.98
C ALA A 142 -5.52 -2.63 2.62
N ASP A 143 -5.74 -1.65 3.50
CA ASP A 143 -4.69 -0.91 4.21
C ASP A 143 -3.88 -1.81 5.14
N ILE A 144 -4.52 -2.62 6.00
CA ILE A 144 -3.79 -3.52 6.90
C ILE A 144 -3.01 -4.59 6.12
N GLY A 145 -3.55 -5.04 4.97
CA GLY A 145 -2.86 -5.97 4.09
C GLY A 145 -1.54 -5.42 3.55
N HIS A 146 -1.50 -4.11 3.26
CA HIS A 146 -0.29 -3.41 2.88
C HIS A 146 0.75 -3.39 4.01
N TYR A 147 0.36 -2.93 5.21
CA TYR A 147 1.32 -2.81 6.32
C TYR A 147 1.87 -4.17 6.77
N ILE A 148 1.05 -5.22 6.71
CA ILE A 148 1.53 -6.59 6.94
C ILE A 148 2.57 -6.96 5.88
N ALA A 149 2.31 -6.71 4.60
CA ALA A 149 3.29 -7.00 3.54
C ALA A 149 4.60 -6.22 3.75
N ASP A 150 4.54 -4.93 4.07
CA ASP A 150 5.69 -4.08 4.42
C ASP A 150 6.50 -4.65 5.58
N GLY A 151 5.83 -5.01 6.69
CA GLY A 151 6.48 -5.63 7.85
C GLY A 151 7.15 -6.97 7.52
N ASN A 152 6.81 -7.58 6.38
CA ASN A 152 7.45 -8.80 5.90
C ASN A 152 8.61 -8.55 4.91
N VAL A 153 8.91 -7.31 4.53
CA VAL A 153 10.03 -6.96 3.64
C VAL A 153 11.31 -6.77 4.45
N PRO A 154 12.40 -7.52 4.18
CA PRO A 154 13.67 -7.38 4.92
C PRO A 154 14.18 -5.94 4.96
N LEU A 155 14.16 -5.26 3.81
CA LEU A 155 14.66 -3.89 3.66
C LEU A 155 13.78 -2.81 4.34
N HIS A 156 12.59 -3.16 4.83
CA HIS A 156 11.76 -2.29 5.67
C HIS A 156 12.13 -2.41 7.15
N THR A 157 13.10 -3.25 7.48
CA THR A 157 13.54 -3.50 8.86
C THR A 157 14.91 -2.88 9.22
N THR A 158 15.49 -2.04 8.35
CA THR A 158 16.87 -1.56 8.51
C THR A 158 17.05 -0.11 8.11
N GLU A 159 17.90 0.63 8.81
CA GLU A 159 18.37 1.95 8.38
C GLU A 159 19.05 1.91 7.01
N ASN A 160 19.69 0.80 6.64
CA ASN A 160 20.31 0.61 5.33
C ASN A 160 19.32 0.18 4.23
N TYR A 161 18.06 0.61 4.33
CA TYR A 161 16.94 0.14 3.51
C TYR A 161 17.16 0.16 1.99
N ASN A 162 18.02 1.04 1.48
CA ASN A 162 18.34 1.12 0.07
C ASN A 162 19.83 0.91 -0.20
N GLY A 163 20.57 0.25 0.70
CA GLY A 163 21.99 -0.03 0.55
C GLY A 163 22.88 1.23 0.61
N GLN A 164 22.35 2.35 1.09
CA GLN A 164 23.05 3.64 1.09
C GLN A 164 24.24 3.69 2.06
N LEU A 165 24.28 2.83 3.08
CA LEU A 165 25.36 2.73 4.05
C LEU A 165 26.43 1.71 3.62
N THR A 166 26.12 0.82 2.66
CA THR A 166 27.01 -0.27 2.22
C THR A 166 27.42 -0.17 0.74
N GLY A 167 27.01 0.88 0.03
CA GLY A 167 27.34 1.08 -1.38
C GLY A 167 26.49 0.27 -2.36
N GLN A 168 25.33 -0.22 -1.93
CA GLN A 168 24.41 -1.07 -2.70
C GLN A 168 23.15 -0.29 -3.12
N LYS A 169 23.32 0.99 -3.48
CA LYS A 169 22.20 1.90 -3.77
C LYS A 169 21.28 1.34 -4.85
N GLY A 170 19.99 1.17 -4.52
CA GLY A 170 18.97 0.61 -5.43
C GLY A 170 18.51 -0.80 -5.07
N ILE A 171 19.14 -1.45 -4.08
CA ILE A 171 18.78 -2.82 -3.66
C ILE A 171 17.32 -2.93 -3.17
N HIS A 172 16.73 -1.85 -2.66
CA HIS A 172 15.31 -1.81 -2.30
C HIS A 172 14.41 -2.10 -3.50
N GLY A 173 14.58 -1.32 -4.57
CA GLY A 173 13.84 -1.50 -5.81
C GLY A 173 14.17 -2.83 -6.51
N LEU A 174 15.38 -3.35 -6.32
CA LEU A 174 15.73 -4.69 -6.81
C LEU A 174 14.85 -5.76 -6.13
N TRP A 175 14.89 -5.82 -4.80
CA TRP A 175 14.22 -6.87 -4.03
C TRP A 175 12.69 -6.75 -4.08
N GLU A 176 12.15 -5.55 -3.87
CA GLU A 176 10.72 -5.32 -3.68
C GLU A 176 9.95 -5.17 -5.00
N SER A 177 10.57 -4.57 -6.02
CA SER A 177 9.89 -4.29 -7.29
C SER A 177 10.36 -5.24 -8.40
N ARG A 178 11.66 -5.28 -8.65
CA ARG A 178 12.19 -5.91 -9.86
C ARG A 178 12.11 -7.43 -9.81
N LEU A 179 12.45 -8.07 -8.68
CA LEU A 179 12.37 -9.52 -8.57
C LEU A 179 10.91 -10.03 -8.68
N PRO A 180 9.92 -9.47 -7.95
CA PRO A 180 8.53 -9.86 -8.12
C PRO A 180 7.99 -9.62 -9.53
N GLU A 181 8.38 -8.52 -10.19
CA GLU A 181 7.99 -8.25 -11.58
C GLU A 181 8.49 -9.33 -12.55
N VAL A 182 9.75 -9.76 -12.41
CA VAL A 182 10.38 -10.70 -13.34
C VAL A 182 9.95 -12.15 -13.08
N PHE A 183 9.81 -12.54 -11.80
CA PHE A 183 9.64 -13.95 -11.41
C PHE A 183 8.29 -14.25 -10.77
N GLY A 184 7.56 -13.24 -10.31
CA GLY A 184 6.40 -13.41 -9.45
C GLY A 184 5.22 -14.11 -10.11
N GLU A 185 5.09 -14.11 -11.43
CA GLU A 185 4.09 -14.93 -12.13
C GLU A 185 4.35 -16.45 -11.98
N GLY A 186 5.60 -16.85 -11.71
CA GLY A 186 6.01 -18.24 -11.56
C GLY A 186 6.06 -18.76 -10.11
N TYR A 187 5.80 -17.91 -9.12
CA TYR A 187 5.79 -18.32 -7.71
C TYR A 187 4.60 -19.23 -7.39
N ASP A 188 4.81 -20.18 -6.48
CA ASP A 188 3.73 -20.94 -5.87
C ASP A 188 3.08 -20.09 -4.77
N TYR A 189 1.81 -19.75 -4.95
CA TYR A 189 1.04 -19.00 -3.98
C TYR A 189 0.04 -19.86 -3.18
N LEU A 190 0.17 -21.19 -3.22
CA LEU A 190 -0.66 -22.07 -2.40
C LEU A 190 -0.18 -22.07 -0.95
N VAL A 191 -0.82 -21.23 -0.13
CA VAL A 191 -0.42 -21.02 1.29
C VAL A 191 -1.37 -21.68 2.31
N GLY A 192 -2.45 -22.30 1.84
CA GLY A 192 -3.45 -22.91 2.72
C GLY A 192 -4.56 -21.94 3.15
N LYS A 193 -5.21 -22.25 4.27
CA LYS A 193 -6.36 -21.50 4.79
C LYS A 193 -5.92 -20.52 5.88
N ALA A 194 -6.61 -19.40 5.98
CA ALA A 194 -6.47 -18.44 7.06
C ALA A 194 -6.64 -19.12 8.43
N GLN A 195 -5.82 -18.73 9.39
CA GLN A 195 -5.82 -19.23 10.76
C GLN A 195 -6.22 -18.12 11.72
N TYR A 196 -6.83 -18.49 12.85
CA TYR A 196 -7.07 -17.53 13.91
C TYR A 196 -5.75 -17.21 14.61
N LEU A 197 -5.54 -15.94 14.93
CA LEU A 197 -4.35 -15.43 15.58
C LEU A 197 -4.74 -14.89 16.96
N ASP A 198 -4.17 -15.46 18.01
CA ASP A 198 -4.48 -15.09 19.40
C ASP A 198 -3.90 -13.72 19.79
N ASP A 199 -2.73 -13.37 19.24
CA ASP A 199 -2.04 -12.10 19.50
C ASP A 199 -1.52 -11.48 18.19
N ILE A 200 -2.18 -10.41 17.74
CA ILE A 200 -1.83 -9.71 16.50
C ILE A 200 -0.55 -8.89 16.63
N LEU A 201 -0.23 -8.43 17.83
CA LEU A 201 1.00 -7.68 18.06
C LEU A 201 2.21 -8.61 17.98
N ASP A 202 2.14 -9.78 18.62
CA ASP A 202 3.17 -10.83 18.50
C ASP A 202 3.35 -11.26 17.04
N GLU A 203 2.25 -11.50 16.31
CA GLU A 203 2.33 -11.86 14.89
C GLU A 203 3.02 -10.78 14.04
N ALA A 204 2.72 -9.51 14.31
CA ALA A 204 3.36 -8.39 13.63
C ALA A 204 4.87 -8.32 13.93
N TRP A 205 5.28 -8.56 15.18
CA TRP A 205 6.68 -8.64 15.59
C TRP A 205 7.40 -9.85 15.01
N SER A 206 6.76 -11.03 14.95
CA SER A 206 7.31 -12.20 14.28
C SER A 206 7.60 -11.90 12.81
N GLY A 207 6.68 -11.20 12.13
CA GLY A 207 6.88 -10.78 10.76
C GLY A 207 8.10 -9.90 10.54
N VAL A 208 8.27 -8.87 11.36
CA VAL A 208 9.44 -7.99 11.34
C VAL A 208 10.71 -8.78 11.64
N ARG A 209 10.69 -9.67 12.63
CA ARG A 209 11.84 -10.45 13.08
C ARG A 209 12.34 -11.40 12.00
N GLU A 210 11.44 -12.17 11.41
CA GLU A 210 11.77 -13.07 10.30
C GLU A 210 12.26 -12.30 9.06
N ALA A 211 11.65 -11.15 8.76
CA ALA A 211 12.10 -10.28 7.66
C ALA A 211 13.54 -9.81 7.90
N HIS A 212 13.81 -9.33 9.13
CA HIS A 212 15.11 -8.80 9.51
C HIS A 212 16.20 -9.87 9.44
N TYR A 213 15.92 -11.10 9.88
CA TYR A 213 16.90 -12.19 9.79
C TYR A 213 17.24 -12.60 8.36
N ALA A 214 16.46 -12.21 7.36
CA ALA A 214 16.78 -12.46 5.96
C ALA A 214 17.67 -11.37 5.32
N LEU A 215 17.95 -10.26 6.03
CA LEU A 215 18.74 -9.14 5.51
C LEU A 215 20.17 -9.51 5.14
N ASP A 216 20.77 -10.44 5.87
CA ASP A 216 22.14 -10.88 5.65
C ASP A 216 22.32 -11.40 4.21
N SER A 217 21.39 -12.24 3.76
CA SER A 217 21.36 -12.84 2.44
C SER A 217 21.07 -11.79 1.38
N VAL A 218 20.16 -10.85 1.67
CA VAL A 218 19.86 -9.72 0.77
C VAL A 218 21.13 -8.92 0.48
N PHE A 219 21.84 -8.46 1.50
CA PHE A 219 23.03 -7.64 1.28
C PHE A 219 24.23 -8.45 0.79
N ASN A 220 24.50 -9.61 1.38
CA ASN A 220 25.70 -10.38 1.05
C ASN A 220 25.67 -10.93 -0.38
N PHE A 221 24.54 -11.46 -0.82
CA PHE A 221 24.45 -12.03 -2.18
C PHE A 221 24.49 -10.97 -3.26
N GLU A 222 23.89 -9.80 -3.03
CA GLU A 222 23.95 -8.70 -3.99
C GLU A 222 25.40 -8.20 -4.15
N LYS A 223 26.14 -8.13 -3.04
CA LYS A 223 27.56 -7.76 -3.03
C LYS A 223 28.42 -8.80 -3.76
N ILE A 224 28.30 -10.08 -3.39
CA ILE A 224 29.04 -11.18 -4.02
C ILE A 224 28.78 -11.20 -5.53
N LEU A 225 27.52 -11.07 -5.95
CA LEU A 225 27.17 -11.11 -7.36
C LEU A 225 27.70 -9.90 -8.13
N THR A 226 27.69 -8.72 -7.50
CA THR A 226 28.28 -7.51 -8.08
C THR A 226 29.79 -7.68 -8.32
N GLU A 227 30.50 -8.30 -7.37
CA GLU A 227 31.93 -8.60 -7.49
C GLU A 227 32.23 -9.64 -8.59
N GLN A 228 31.33 -10.60 -8.80
CA GLN A 228 31.49 -11.66 -9.81
C GLN A 228 31.17 -11.20 -11.24
N ILE A 229 30.07 -10.47 -11.44
CA ILE A 229 29.56 -10.08 -12.76
C ILE A 229 30.18 -8.76 -13.26
N GLY A 230 30.60 -7.90 -12.33
CA GLY A 230 31.10 -6.56 -12.63
C GLY A 230 29.98 -5.54 -12.87
N SER A 231 30.31 -4.25 -12.66
CA SER A 231 29.33 -3.15 -12.71
C SER A 231 28.66 -2.97 -14.07
N ASP A 232 29.34 -3.34 -15.14
CA ASP A 232 28.91 -3.08 -16.52
C ASP A 232 27.74 -3.99 -16.95
N GLN A 233 27.66 -5.18 -16.35
CA GLN A 233 26.61 -6.16 -16.64
C GLN A 233 25.49 -6.16 -15.59
N LYS A 234 25.69 -5.47 -14.46
CA LYS A 234 24.71 -5.33 -13.37
C LYS A 234 23.45 -4.59 -13.82
N TYR A 235 23.59 -3.61 -14.72
CA TYR A 235 22.48 -2.77 -15.17
C TYR A 235 22.21 -2.92 -16.66
N SER A 236 20.95 -2.73 -17.03
CA SER A 236 20.49 -2.56 -18.41
C SER A 236 19.63 -1.31 -18.53
N PHE A 237 19.40 -0.88 -19.77
CA PHE A 237 18.45 0.18 -20.07
C PHE A 237 17.21 -0.43 -20.70
N GLU A 238 16.04 -0.13 -20.14
CA GLU A 238 14.75 -0.62 -20.64
C GLU A 238 13.83 0.54 -20.97
N ASN A 239 13.04 0.41 -22.04
CA ASN A 239 12.03 1.40 -22.38
C ASN A 239 10.76 1.14 -21.55
N ARG A 240 10.45 2.04 -20.62
CA ARG A 240 9.25 2.02 -19.79
C ARG A 240 8.40 3.24 -20.12
N ASN A 241 7.22 3.02 -20.68
CA ASN A 241 6.25 4.07 -21.05
C ASN A 241 6.89 5.20 -21.88
N GLY A 242 7.72 4.85 -22.86
CA GLY A 242 8.40 5.80 -23.73
C GLY A 242 9.65 6.47 -23.13
N ARG A 243 10.07 6.07 -21.92
CA ARG A 243 11.28 6.58 -21.25
C ARG A 243 12.31 5.47 -21.06
N LEU A 244 13.55 5.75 -21.42
CA LEU A 244 14.66 4.85 -21.14
C LEU A 244 15.05 4.94 -19.67
N VAL A 245 14.94 3.83 -18.93
CA VAL A 245 15.24 3.76 -17.49
C VAL A 245 16.39 2.79 -17.27
N LYS A 246 17.40 3.20 -16.51
CA LYS A 246 18.45 2.32 -16.01
C LYS A 246 17.87 1.42 -14.90
N THR A 247 17.93 0.11 -15.09
CA THR A 247 17.40 -0.89 -14.15
C THR A 247 18.39 -2.05 -14.00
N PHE A 248 18.17 -2.92 -13.03
CA PHE A 248 18.97 -4.15 -12.90
C PHE A 248 18.71 -5.07 -14.09
N SER A 249 19.80 -5.58 -14.67
CA SER A 249 19.72 -6.44 -15.84
C SER A 249 18.99 -7.74 -15.50
N LYS A 250 18.28 -8.33 -16.47
CA LYS A 250 17.57 -9.60 -16.26
C LYS A 250 18.52 -10.71 -15.80
N ALA A 251 19.74 -10.75 -16.36
CA ALA A 251 20.77 -11.72 -15.96
C ALA A 251 21.17 -11.56 -14.48
N PHE A 252 21.43 -10.32 -14.03
CA PHE A 252 21.71 -10.05 -12.62
C PHE A 252 20.52 -10.45 -11.73
N CYS A 253 19.29 -10.11 -12.14
CA CYS A 253 18.08 -10.48 -11.40
C CYS A 253 17.93 -11.99 -11.27
N THR A 254 18.18 -12.76 -12.33
CA THR A 254 18.11 -14.23 -12.31
C THR A 254 19.14 -14.82 -11.35
N SER A 255 20.41 -14.48 -11.51
CA SER A 255 21.46 -15.01 -10.62
C SER A 255 21.25 -14.59 -9.16
N TYR A 256 20.81 -13.35 -8.91
CA TYR A 256 20.51 -12.90 -7.55
C TYR A 256 19.31 -13.64 -6.96
N HIS A 257 18.24 -13.84 -7.74
CA HIS A 257 17.07 -14.61 -7.32
C HIS A 257 17.42 -16.07 -7.00
N ASP A 258 18.25 -16.70 -7.82
CA ASP A 258 18.77 -18.05 -7.59
C ASP A 258 19.59 -18.12 -6.29
N MET A 259 20.46 -17.13 -6.04
CA MET A 259 21.25 -17.06 -4.79
C MET A 259 20.38 -16.84 -3.55
N LEU A 260 19.30 -16.07 -3.68
CA LEU A 260 18.32 -15.88 -2.61
C LEU A 260 17.50 -17.15 -2.32
N ASP A 261 17.62 -18.19 -3.16
CA ASP A 261 17.02 -19.51 -2.96
C ASP A 261 15.54 -19.42 -2.54
N GLY A 262 14.71 -18.76 -3.34
CA GLY A 262 13.26 -18.64 -3.08
C GLY A 262 12.86 -17.68 -1.95
N GLN A 263 13.76 -16.86 -1.40
CA GLN A 263 13.44 -15.95 -0.30
C GLN A 263 12.27 -15.00 -0.59
N VAL A 264 12.25 -14.35 -1.76
CA VAL A 264 11.20 -13.39 -2.14
C VAL A 264 9.82 -14.07 -2.17
N GLU A 265 9.76 -15.27 -2.74
CA GLU A 265 8.56 -16.10 -2.77
C GLU A 265 8.12 -16.49 -1.36
N ARG A 266 9.03 -16.96 -0.50
CA ARG A 266 8.72 -17.29 0.90
C ARG A 266 8.11 -16.10 1.64
N ARG A 267 8.68 -14.90 1.50
CA ARG A 267 8.13 -13.68 2.14
C ARG A 267 6.76 -13.30 1.59
N ALA A 268 6.54 -13.43 0.28
CA ALA A 268 5.23 -13.20 -0.33
C ALA A 268 4.17 -14.21 0.18
N ARG A 269 4.52 -15.50 0.23
CA ARG A 269 3.64 -16.57 0.75
C ARG A 269 3.24 -16.34 2.21
N ILE A 270 4.22 -16.04 3.06
CA ILE A 270 3.97 -15.73 4.48
C ILE A 270 3.06 -14.50 4.59
N SER A 271 3.31 -13.45 3.80
CA SER A 271 2.46 -12.25 3.78
C SER A 271 1.01 -12.58 3.40
N ILE A 272 0.78 -13.39 2.36
CA ILE A 272 -0.56 -13.80 1.93
C ILE A 272 -1.31 -14.51 3.07
N LEU A 273 -0.66 -15.46 3.73
CA LEU A 273 -1.27 -16.22 4.82
C LEU A 273 -1.57 -15.33 6.03
N ARG A 274 -0.64 -14.45 6.39
CA ARG A 274 -0.81 -13.46 7.48
C ARG A 274 -1.97 -12.52 7.21
N VAL A 275 -2.04 -11.92 6.02
CA VAL A 275 -3.13 -11.02 5.63
C VAL A 275 -4.48 -11.71 5.75
N GLY A 276 -4.60 -12.93 5.20
CA GLY A 276 -5.83 -13.72 5.31
C GLY A 276 -6.20 -14.06 6.76
N SER A 277 -5.21 -14.45 7.57
CA SER A 277 -5.37 -14.79 8.98
C SER A 277 -5.76 -13.60 9.85
N VAL A 278 -5.21 -12.42 9.58
CA VAL A 278 -5.57 -11.17 10.25
C VAL A 278 -7.00 -10.75 9.91
N TRP A 279 -7.41 -10.81 8.63
CA TRP A 279 -8.81 -10.53 8.25
C TRP A 279 -9.77 -11.51 8.92
N TYR A 280 -9.43 -12.79 8.93
CA TYR A 280 -10.23 -13.84 9.55
C TYR A 280 -10.36 -13.66 11.06
N SER A 281 -9.26 -13.35 11.75
CA SER A 281 -9.25 -13.10 13.19
C SER A 281 -10.08 -11.88 13.53
N ALA A 282 -9.97 -10.79 12.74
CA ALA A 282 -10.75 -9.59 12.97
C ALA A 282 -12.27 -9.84 12.85
N TRP A 283 -12.67 -10.69 11.90
CA TRP A 283 -14.07 -11.11 11.75
C TRP A 283 -14.54 -11.98 12.92
N ILE A 284 -13.71 -12.88 13.43
CA ILE A 284 -14.01 -13.69 14.63
C ILE A 284 -14.18 -12.80 15.85
N ASP A 285 -13.21 -11.92 16.13
CA ASP A 285 -13.19 -11.04 17.31
C ASP A 285 -14.32 -10.00 17.31
N ALA A 286 -14.88 -9.73 16.12
CA ALA A 286 -16.07 -8.92 15.97
C ALA A 286 -17.39 -9.67 16.25
N GLY A 287 -17.34 -10.97 16.57
CA GLY A 287 -18.49 -11.83 16.81
C GLY A 287 -19.08 -12.44 15.54
N GLN A 288 -18.26 -12.61 14.49
CA GLN A 288 -18.62 -13.25 13.23
C GLN A 288 -19.91 -12.69 12.59
N PRO A 289 -20.00 -11.36 12.36
CA PRO A 289 -21.18 -10.75 11.78
C PRO A 289 -21.55 -11.39 10.44
N ASN A 290 -22.85 -11.53 10.17
CA ASN A 290 -23.35 -12.13 8.94
C ASN A 290 -23.14 -11.18 7.75
N LEU A 291 -22.05 -11.39 7.01
CA LEU A 291 -21.63 -10.54 5.90
C LEU A 291 -22.64 -10.54 4.73
N LYS A 292 -23.41 -11.62 4.55
CA LYS A 292 -24.47 -11.67 3.54
C LYS A 292 -25.58 -10.68 3.86
N GLU A 293 -25.95 -10.53 5.13
CA GLU A 293 -26.95 -9.56 5.57
C GLU A 293 -26.42 -8.12 5.53
N LEU A 294 -25.15 -7.90 5.88
CA LEU A 294 -24.53 -6.57 5.74
C LEU A 294 -24.58 -6.05 4.29
N ILE A 295 -24.18 -6.89 3.32
CA ILE A 295 -24.22 -6.52 1.89
C ILE A 295 -25.66 -6.19 1.45
N LYS A 296 -26.66 -6.93 1.93
CA LYS A 296 -28.07 -6.64 1.60
C LYS A 296 -28.51 -5.29 2.18
N LYS A 297 -28.13 -4.97 3.42
CA LYS A 297 -28.46 -3.70 4.07
C LYS A 297 -27.88 -2.52 3.29
N VAL A 298 -26.60 -2.58 2.92
CA VAL A 298 -25.93 -1.53 2.13
C VAL A 298 -26.63 -1.31 0.78
N LYS A 299 -26.99 -2.38 0.07
CA LYS A 299 -27.71 -2.28 -1.21
C LYS A 299 -29.10 -1.65 -1.07
N LYS A 300 -29.84 -1.98 0.00
CA LYS A 300 -31.14 -1.36 0.28
C LYS A 300 -30.99 0.13 0.63
N GLY A 301 -29.96 0.47 1.41
CA GLY A 301 -29.64 1.86 1.76
C GLY A 301 -29.33 2.71 0.52
N LYS A 302 -28.45 2.23 -0.37
CA LYS A 302 -28.08 2.93 -1.61
C LYS A 302 -29.27 3.15 -2.54
N LYS A 303 -30.09 2.11 -2.80
CA LYS A 303 -31.34 2.26 -3.58
C LYS A 303 -32.34 3.22 -2.94
N GLY A 304 -32.41 3.23 -1.61
CA GLY A 304 -33.27 4.15 -0.87
C GLY A 304 -32.80 5.60 -0.94
N ALA A 305 -31.48 5.84 -1.06
CA ALA A 305 -30.89 7.15 -1.26
C ALA A 305 -31.08 7.63 -2.72
N GLU A 306 -30.77 6.79 -3.71
CA GLU A 306 -31.00 7.07 -5.14
C GLU A 306 -32.47 7.44 -5.41
N ASN A 307 -33.42 6.65 -4.89
CA ASN A 307 -34.86 6.96 -5.01
C ASN A 307 -35.29 8.25 -4.27
N LYS A 308 -34.53 8.70 -3.26
CA LYS A 308 -34.81 9.97 -2.57
C LYS A 308 -34.24 11.15 -3.34
N ASP A 309 -33.05 11.01 -3.90
CA ASP A 309 -32.41 12.03 -4.72
C ASP A 309 -33.21 12.26 -6.01
N GLU A 310 -33.69 11.19 -6.67
CA GLU A 310 -34.62 11.28 -7.82
C GLU A 310 -35.91 12.01 -7.46
N LYS A 311 -36.51 11.74 -6.29
CA LYS A 311 -37.71 12.46 -5.83
C LYS A 311 -37.44 13.94 -5.51
N ILE A 312 -36.28 14.25 -4.94
CA ILE A 312 -35.87 15.64 -4.66
C ILE A 312 -35.63 16.38 -5.97
N GLU A 313 -35.07 15.73 -6.99
CA GLU A 313 -34.91 16.29 -8.35
C GLU A 313 -36.27 16.50 -9.04
N GLU A 314 -37.19 15.53 -8.99
CA GLU A 314 -38.56 15.69 -9.51
C GLU A 314 -39.33 16.81 -8.79
N GLU A 315 -39.19 16.95 -7.47
CA GLU A 315 -39.81 18.06 -6.71
C GLU A 315 -39.18 19.42 -7.06
N LYS A 316 -37.87 19.48 -7.31
CA LYS A 316 -37.18 20.70 -7.77
C LYS A 316 -37.57 21.07 -9.19
N GLU A 317 -37.72 20.11 -10.10
CA GLU A 317 -38.21 20.37 -11.46
C GLU A 317 -39.66 20.84 -11.45
N ASN A 318 -40.53 20.20 -10.66
CA ASN A 318 -41.92 20.61 -10.54
C ASN A 318 -42.07 22.00 -9.89
N ASN A 319 -41.29 22.31 -8.85
CA ASN A 319 -41.28 23.65 -8.26
C ASN A 319 -40.63 24.69 -9.19
N GLY A 320 -39.60 24.32 -9.94
CA GLY A 320 -38.99 25.17 -10.97
C GLY A 320 -39.95 25.47 -12.14
N HIS A 321 -40.77 24.50 -12.53
CA HIS A 321 -41.88 24.71 -13.46
C HIS A 321 -42.96 25.61 -12.86
N LYS A 322 -43.27 25.48 -11.56
CA LYS A 322 -44.23 26.33 -10.86
C LYS A 322 -43.73 27.78 -10.71
N LEU A 323 -42.43 27.98 -10.44
CA LEU A 323 -41.77 29.29 -10.44
C LEU A 323 -41.76 29.94 -11.83
N LYS A 324 -41.50 29.17 -12.91
CA LYS A 324 -41.62 29.68 -14.30
C LYS A 324 -43.05 30.04 -14.70
N ILE A 325 -44.06 29.40 -14.10
CA ILE A 325 -45.48 29.76 -14.30
C ILE A 325 -45.79 31.07 -13.55
N ILE A 326 -45.27 31.25 -12.33
CA ILE A 326 -45.43 32.48 -11.55
C ILE A 326 -44.67 33.66 -12.18
N ASP A 327 -43.47 33.46 -12.73
CA ASP A 327 -42.71 34.50 -13.44
C ASP A 327 -43.37 34.91 -14.77
N ARG A 328 -44.07 33.99 -15.45
CA ARG A 328 -44.90 34.35 -16.63
C ARG A 328 -46.14 35.16 -16.24
N GLU A 329 -46.67 34.99 -15.03
CA GLU A 329 -47.77 35.80 -14.49
C GLU A 329 -47.29 37.11 -13.86
N SER A 330 -46.02 37.22 -13.43
CA SER A 330 -45.45 38.46 -12.88
C SER A 330 -44.74 39.34 -13.91
N SER A 331 -44.38 38.82 -15.09
CA SER A 331 -43.73 39.62 -16.15
C SER A 331 -44.62 40.66 -16.84
N ASP A 332 -45.91 40.69 -16.51
CA ASP A 332 -46.85 41.75 -16.94
C ASP A 332 -46.85 42.99 -16.02
N LEU A 333 -46.07 42.99 -14.92
CA LEU A 333 -45.98 44.13 -14.00
C LEU A 333 -44.53 44.44 -13.57
N LEU A 334 -44.06 45.60 -14.04
CA LEU A 334 -42.83 46.33 -13.71
C LEU A 334 -41.54 45.93 -14.42
N GLY A 335 -41.08 46.83 -15.30
CA GLY A 335 -39.70 46.91 -15.75
C GLY A 335 -38.84 47.80 -14.83
N MET A 336 -37.57 47.44 -14.67
CA MET A 336 -36.40 48.34 -14.58
C MET A 336 -35.09 47.53 -14.39
N ARG A 337 -34.14 47.78 -15.32
CA ARG A 337 -32.66 47.89 -15.23
C ARG A 337 -31.80 46.83 -14.46
N ASP A 338 -30.76 46.37 -15.19
CA ASP A 338 -29.36 45.99 -14.85
C ASP A 338 -29.00 45.54 -13.42
N VAL A 339 -28.13 44.52 -13.25
CA VAL A 339 -26.65 44.62 -13.06
C VAL A 339 -25.99 43.21 -12.98
N HIS A 340 -24.77 43.10 -13.52
CA HIS A 340 -23.58 42.41 -12.95
C HIS A 340 -23.07 41.07 -13.52
N GLU A 341 -22.02 41.22 -14.33
CA GLU A 341 -20.94 40.30 -14.71
C GLU A 341 -19.93 40.16 -13.55
N MET A 342 -19.42 38.95 -13.22
CA MET A 342 -18.05 38.80 -12.67
C MET A 342 -17.61 37.34 -12.42
N LEU A 343 -16.36 37.09 -12.86
CA LEU A 343 -15.37 36.12 -12.34
C LEU A 343 -15.51 34.65 -12.77
N PHE A 344 -14.59 34.17 -13.62
CA PHE A 344 -13.56 33.18 -13.23
C PHE A 344 -12.40 33.21 -14.24
N GLY A 345 -11.22 33.54 -13.70
CA GLY A 345 -9.95 33.54 -14.40
C GLY A 345 -9.30 32.16 -14.43
N GLU A 346 -8.52 31.96 -15.49
CA GLU A 346 -7.68 30.80 -15.76
C GLU A 346 -6.58 30.61 -14.70
N CYS A 347 -6.21 29.36 -14.45
CA CYS A 347 -4.87 28.99 -14.00
C CYS A 347 -4.47 27.67 -14.66
N GLU A 348 -3.61 27.77 -15.66
CA GLU A 348 -2.85 26.66 -16.24
C GLU A 348 -1.67 26.25 -15.34
N GLY A 349 -1.36 24.96 -15.41
CA GLY A 349 0.00 24.43 -15.36
C GLY A 349 0.53 24.14 -13.97
N HIS A 350 0.97 22.89 -13.75
CA HIS A 350 2.31 22.55 -13.26
C HIS A 350 2.57 21.07 -13.59
N GLY A 351 3.63 20.83 -14.36
CA GLY A 351 4.03 19.51 -14.84
C GLY A 351 4.60 18.63 -13.73
N MET A 352 4.22 17.35 -13.73
CA MET A 352 4.77 16.34 -12.82
C MET A 352 6.01 15.68 -13.45
N GLY A 353 7.15 15.89 -12.79
CA GLY A 353 8.39 15.16 -13.00
C GLY A 353 8.34 13.75 -12.40
N VAL A 354 9.12 12.85 -13.00
CA VAL A 354 9.21 11.41 -12.78
C VAL A 354 10.30 11.07 -11.77
N GLY A 355 10.07 10.02 -10.98
CA GLY A 355 11.09 9.34 -10.17
C GLY A 355 10.90 9.54 -8.68
N HIS A 356 9.88 8.93 -8.09
CA HIS A 356 9.77 8.87 -6.64
C HIS A 356 10.77 7.83 -6.13
N GLY A 357 11.90 8.31 -5.61
CA GLY A 357 12.68 7.52 -4.66
C GLY A 357 11.84 7.30 -3.41
N HIS A 358 11.84 6.07 -2.90
CA HIS A 358 11.34 5.74 -1.57
C HIS A 358 12.27 6.40 -0.53
N GLY A 359 12.14 7.71 -0.34
CA GLY A 359 12.91 8.46 0.66
C GLY A 359 12.19 8.35 2.00
N ARG A 360 12.90 7.90 3.05
CA ARG A 360 12.39 8.07 4.41
C ARG A 360 12.43 9.55 4.78
N PRO A 361 11.53 10.02 5.67
CA PRO A 361 11.60 11.38 6.19
C PRO A 361 12.97 11.66 6.81
N ASN A 362 13.42 12.92 6.76
CA ASN A 362 14.69 13.34 7.38
C ASN A 362 14.64 13.01 8.87
N LYS A 363 15.54 12.12 9.31
CA LYS A 363 15.61 11.69 10.70
C LYS A 363 16.43 12.67 11.54
N PRO A 364 16.05 12.95 12.79
CA PRO A 364 16.90 13.66 13.73
C PRO A 364 18.15 12.82 14.03
N HIS A 365 19.34 13.44 14.03
CA HIS A 365 20.56 12.78 14.49
C HIS A 365 20.53 12.68 16.02
N THR A 366 20.09 11.54 16.56
CA THR A 366 20.31 11.19 17.96
C THR A 366 21.65 10.46 18.10
N GLN A 367 22.50 10.93 19.01
CA GLN A 367 23.78 10.26 19.32
C GLN A 367 23.46 8.88 19.89
N THR A 368 24.01 7.85 19.25
CA THR A 368 23.93 6.47 19.71
C THR A 368 24.51 6.36 21.12
N ALA A 369 23.78 5.68 22.01
CA ALA A 369 24.34 5.21 23.27
C ALA A 369 25.44 4.20 22.96
N GLN A 370 26.70 4.62 23.07
CA GLN A 370 27.88 3.78 22.90
C GLN A 370 27.93 2.73 24.01
N GLY A 371 27.51 1.51 23.70
CA GLY A 371 27.96 0.29 24.35
C GLY A 371 29.15 -0.28 23.59
N GLN A 372 30.18 -0.72 24.31
CA GLN A 372 31.52 -1.03 23.83
C GLN A 372 31.58 -2.06 22.69
N LYS A 373 32.39 -1.74 21.67
CA LYS A 373 32.87 -2.66 20.64
C LYS A 373 33.94 -3.59 21.21
N GLU A 374 33.72 -4.89 21.17
CA GLU A 374 34.78 -5.89 20.93
C GLU A 374 34.21 -6.99 20.02
N GLY A 375 34.90 -7.27 18.91
CA GLY A 375 34.35 -8.01 17.78
C GLY A 375 34.36 -9.52 17.92
N LEU A 376 33.58 -10.18 17.05
CA LEU A 376 33.85 -11.46 16.38
C LEU A 376 32.64 -11.82 15.48
N TRP A 377 32.89 -12.07 14.19
CA TRP A 377 32.01 -12.75 13.23
C TRP A 377 32.85 -13.88 12.58
N PRO A 378 32.27 -14.96 12.00
CA PRO A 378 30.94 -15.54 12.15
C PRO A 378 30.98 -17.01 12.60
N LEU A 379 29.86 -17.53 13.12
CA LEU A 379 29.51 -18.94 12.97
C LEU A 379 28.27 -19.08 12.08
N ARG A 380 28.41 -19.97 11.10
CA ARG A 380 27.41 -20.37 10.10
C ARG A 380 26.30 -21.15 10.80
N MET A 381 25.04 -20.92 10.41
CA MET A 381 24.01 -21.95 10.51
C MET A 381 23.41 -22.16 9.11
N ARG A 382 23.73 -23.32 8.54
CA ARG A 382 22.87 -24.00 7.58
C ARG A 382 21.93 -24.87 8.41
N ASP A 383 20.74 -25.07 7.87
CA ASP A 383 19.70 -26.00 8.29
C ASP A 383 18.81 -25.49 9.43
N LEU A 384 17.74 -24.77 9.04
CA LEU A 384 16.35 -24.95 9.49
C LEU A 384 15.37 -24.32 8.48
#